data_AF-A0A2E7N2R1-F1
#
_entry.id   AF-A0A2E7N2R1-F1
#
_cell.length_a   1.000
_cell.length_b   1.000
_cell.length_c   1.000
_cell.angle_alpha   90.00
_cell.angle_beta   90.00
_cell.angle_gamma   90.00
#
_symmetry.space_group_name_H-M   'P 1'
#
loop_
_entity.id
_entity.type
_entity.pdbx_description
1 polymer ?
#
loop_
_entity_poly.entity_id
_entity_poly.type
_entity_poly.pdbx_seq_one_letter_code
_entity_poly.pdbx_strand_id
1 'polypeptide(L)'
;MAVTTKKTFPVTTGLSTTIFSPVEIQLNNPDDLDVYVKLAGGTRVLQLRQSTGSTATASHPQVNNTDGLYFPAVAVGTTLYNYTLSADNNTITFNSGLPIATTVSIERRTRDTSGSYTAFANGSTIRATDLNNSAQESNFTAQDGRNKAFDLEGKLFDGPADTSIKTKLAGI
;
A
#
# COMPACT_ATOMS: atom_id res chain seq x y z
N MET A 1 -3.90 -10.77 7.77
CA MET A 1 -2.94 -11.01 6.67
C MET A 1 -1.95 -9.85 6.64
N ALA A 2 -0.67 -10.08 6.36
CA ALA A 2 0.28 -8.99 6.19
C ALA A 2 -0.05 -8.23 4.89
N VAL A 3 -0.19 -6.91 4.97
CA VAL A 3 -0.53 -6.06 3.82
C VAL A 3 0.72 -5.85 2.97
N THR A 4 0.66 -6.24 1.69
CA THR A 4 1.74 -5.96 0.73
C THR A 4 1.71 -4.50 0.32
N THR A 5 2.74 -3.75 0.71
CA THR A 5 2.87 -2.29 0.45
C THR A 5 3.96 -1.96 -0.56
N LYS A 6 4.77 -2.94 -0.95
CA LYS A 6 5.84 -2.81 -1.94
C LYS A 6 6.02 -4.11 -2.71
N LYS A 7 6.28 -4.00 -4.00
CA LYS A 7 6.63 -5.15 -4.85
C LYS A 7 7.67 -4.73 -5.89
N THR A 8 8.49 -5.68 -6.31
CA THR A 8 9.52 -5.45 -7.31
C THR A 8 9.39 -6.51 -8.40
N PHE A 9 9.54 -6.08 -9.65
CA PHE A 9 9.46 -6.92 -10.82
C PHE A 9 10.74 -6.75 -11.66
N PRO A 10 11.48 -7.83 -11.93
CA PRO A 10 12.56 -7.81 -12.91
C PRO A 10 11.99 -7.86 -14.33
N VAL A 11 12.53 -7.05 -15.23
CA VAL A 11 12.27 -7.17 -16.67
C VAL A 11 13.23 -8.22 -17.23
N THR A 12 12.70 -9.40 -17.52
CA THR A 12 13.46 -10.55 -18.02
C THR A 12 13.36 -10.72 -19.54
N THR A 13 12.39 -10.08 -20.18
CA THR A 13 12.17 -10.11 -21.63
C THR A 13 12.03 -8.69 -22.19
N GLY A 14 12.66 -8.43 -23.33
CA GLY A 14 12.48 -7.18 -24.06
C GLY A 14 11.22 -7.29 -24.91
N LEU A 15 10.19 -6.53 -24.56
CA LEU A 15 8.91 -6.45 -25.29
C LEU A 15 8.74 -5.05 -25.89
N SER A 16 7.89 -4.91 -26.90
CA SER A 16 7.48 -3.58 -27.39
C SER A 16 6.68 -2.78 -26.35
N THR A 17 6.04 -3.50 -25.42
CA THR A 17 5.25 -2.98 -24.30
C THR A 17 5.49 -3.88 -23.08
N THR A 18 5.81 -3.32 -21.92
CA THR A 18 6.01 -4.12 -20.70
C THR A 18 4.76 -4.10 -19.82
N ILE A 19 4.33 -5.27 -19.35
CA ILE A 19 3.13 -5.44 -18.52
C ILE A 19 3.49 -6.24 -17.28
N PHE A 20 2.98 -5.83 -16.11
CA PHE A 20 3.06 -6.59 -14.87
C PHE A 20 1.67 -6.87 -14.31
N SER A 21 1.39 -8.14 -14.08
CA SER A 21 0.16 -8.65 -13.47
C SER A 21 0.46 -10.03 -12.83
N PRO A 22 -0.13 -10.35 -11.66
CA PRO A 22 -0.89 -9.46 -10.81
C PRO A 22 0.03 -8.55 -9.98
N VAL A 23 -0.39 -7.29 -9.79
CA VAL A 23 0.29 -6.32 -8.94
C VAL A 23 0.14 -6.69 -7.46
N GLU A 24 -1.07 -7.03 -7.02
CA GLU A 24 -1.38 -7.48 -5.64
C GLU A 24 -0.94 -6.49 -4.55
N ILE A 25 -0.99 -5.19 -4.85
CA ILE A 25 -0.78 -4.12 -3.88
C ILE A 25 -2.15 -3.57 -3.48
N GLN A 26 -2.39 -3.39 -2.18
CA GLN A 26 -3.67 -2.84 -1.73
C GLN A 26 -3.69 -1.34 -1.98
N LEU A 27 -4.59 -0.89 -2.86
CA LEU A 27 -4.82 0.53 -3.18
C LEU A 27 -6.25 0.91 -2.86
N ASN A 28 -6.42 2.08 -2.25
CA ASN A 28 -7.73 2.71 -2.04
C ASN A 28 -8.06 3.66 -3.21
N ASN A 29 -7.05 4.29 -3.79
CA ASN A 29 -7.12 5.09 -5.00
C ASN A 29 -5.90 4.76 -5.91
N PRO A 30 -6.06 4.71 -7.24
CA PRO A 30 -4.96 4.61 -8.20
C PRO A 30 -3.81 5.62 -7.99
N ASP A 31 -4.07 6.82 -7.47
CA ASP A 31 -3.09 7.88 -7.18
C ASP A 31 -2.17 7.56 -6.00
N ASP A 32 -2.51 6.51 -5.27
CA ASP A 32 -1.76 6.01 -4.12
C ASP A 32 -0.63 5.07 -4.54
N LEU A 33 -0.39 4.90 -5.83
CA LEU A 33 0.67 4.05 -6.35
C LEU A 33 1.83 4.91 -6.87
N ASP A 34 3.01 4.73 -6.26
CA ASP A 34 4.26 5.18 -6.84
C ASP A 34 4.89 4.03 -7.63
N VAL A 35 5.17 4.26 -8.92
CA VAL A 35 5.84 3.31 -9.81
C VAL A 35 7.20 3.86 -10.18
N TYR A 36 8.23 3.04 -10.01
CA TYR A 36 9.59 3.41 -10.32
C TYR A 36 10.24 2.43 -11.28
N VAL A 37 11.06 2.98 -12.18
CA VAL A 37 11.87 2.23 -13.14
C VAL A 37 13.34 2.52 -12.85
N LYS A 38 14.12 1.46 -12.68
CA LYS A 38 15.58 1.51 -12.54
C LYS A 38 16.20 0.73 -13.69
N LEU A 39 16.78 1.44 -14.65
CA LEU A 39 17.58 0.83 -15.71
C LEU A 39 18.86 0.21 -15.13
N ALA A 40 19.48 -0.73 -15.84
CA ALA A 40 20.71 -1.38 -15.41
C ALA A 40 21.80 -0.35 -15.05
N GLY A 41 22.31 -0.41 -13.81
CA GLY A 41 23.31 0.55 -13.29
C GLY A 41 22.79 1.98 -13.06
N GLY A 42 21.55 2.26 -13.41
CA GLY A 42 20.95 3.59 -13.31
C GLY A 42 20.31 3.89 -11.96
N THR A 43 19.81 5.12 -11.88
CA THR A 43 19.02 5.61 -10.75
C THR A 43 17.56 5.14 -10.87
N ARG A 44 16.89 4.95 -9.74
CA ARG A 44 15.46 4.66 -9.69
C ARG A 44 14.67 5.95 -9.99
N VAL A 45 13.91 5.96 -11.08
CA VAL A 45 13.13 7.12 -11.56
C VAL A 45 11.64 6.85 -11.37
N LEU A 46 10.91 7.78 -10.75
CA LEU A 46 9.47 7.82 -10.60
C LEU A 46 8.83 8.06 -11.96
N GLN A 47 7.79 7.27 -12.26
CA GLN A 47 7.07 7.33 -13.51
C GLN A 47 5.69 7.95 -13.32
N LEU A 48 5.14 8.55 -14.37
CA LEU A 48 3.82 9.17 -14.31
C LEU A 48 2.75 8.20 -14.80
N ARG A 49 1.56 8.29 -14.20
CA ARG A 49 0.40 7.51 -14.64
C ARG A 49 -0.25 8.19 -15.86
N GLN A 50 0.22 7.86 -17.06
CA GLN A 50 -0.28 8.37 -18.33
C GLN A 50 0.12 7.44 -19.49
N SER A 51 -0.60 7.51 -20.61
CA SER A 51 -0.43 6.61 -21.75
C SER A 51 0.67 7.01 -22.75
N THR A 52 1.22 8.23 -22.65
CA THR A 52 2.21 8.75 -23.59
C THR A 52 3.59 8.89 -22.94
N GLY A 53 4.64 8.80 -23.76
CA GLY A 53 6.00 9.06 -23.32
C GLY A 53 6.22 10.52 -22.97
N SER A 54 7.10 10.78 -22.00
CA SER A 54 7.49 12.14 -21.62
C SER A 54 8.89 12.16 -21.02
N THR A 55 9.33 13.34 -20.58
CA THR A 55 10.57 13.53 -19.84
C THR A 55 10.30 14.25 -18.52
N ALA A 56 11.19 14.08 -17.54
CA ALA A 56 11.12 14.78 -16.27
C ALA A 56 11.23 16.30 -16.50
N THR A 57 10.18 17.05 -16.14
CA THR A 57 10.16 18.52 -16.18
C THR A 57 10.75 19.11 -14.89
N ALA A 58 10.90 20.43 -14.83
CA ALA A 58 11.34 21.12 -13.61
C ALA A 58 10.44 20.87 -12.37
N SER A 59 9.18 20.48 -12.59
CA SER A 59 8.21 20.15 -11.54
C SER A 59 8.20 18.67 -11.15
N HIS A 60 9.05 17.85 -11.76
CA HIS A 60 9.11 16.42 -11.43
C HIS A 60 9.65 16.23 -10.00
N PRO A 61 9.05 15.37 -9.14
CA PRO A 61 9.40 15.30 -7.71
C PRO A 61 10.85 14.92 -7.37
N GLN A 62 11.57 14.36 -8.33
CA GLN A 62 12.99 14.01 -8.18
C GLN A 62 13.94 15.03 -8.80
N VAL A 63 13.43 15.98 -9.58
CA VAL A 63 14.24 17.06 -10.12
C VAL A 63 14.50 18.06 -9.01
N ASN A 64 15.76 18.51 -8.90
CA ASN A 64 16.21 19.47 -7.89
C ASN A 64 15.99 19.03 -6.43
N ASN A 65 15.77 17.75 -6.17
CA ASN A 65 15.74 17.22 -4.81
C ASN A 65 17.17 17.20 -4.25
N THR A 66 17.52 18.24 -3.50
CA THR A 66 18.85 18.43 -2.88
C THR A 66 19.03 17.65 -1.59
N ASP A 67 17.93 17.22 -0.97
CA ASP A 67 17.95 16.64 0.36
C ASP A 67 18.37 15.17 0.32
N GLY A 68 18.20 14.50 -0.84
CA GLY A 68 18.55 13.09 -1.06
C GLY A 68 17.81 12.10 -0.16
N LEU A 69 16.96 12.60 0.74
CA LEU A 69 16.32 11.83 1.82
C LEU A 69 15.31 10.81 1.31
N TYR A 70 14.65 11.12 0.19
CA TYR A 70 13.48 10.38 -0.27
C TYR A 70 13.72 9.69 -1.61
N PHE A 71 14.46 10.34 -2.52
CA PHE A 71 14.78 9.80 -3.82
C PHE A 71 16.14 10.32 -4.31
N PRO A 72 16.90 9.50 -5.05
CA PRO A 72 18.03 10.01 -5.80
C PRO A 72 17.56 11.02 -6.84
N ALA A 73 18.27 12.16 -6.94
CA ALA A 73 17.94 13.22 -7.87
C ALA A 73 18.04 12.76 -9.32
N VAL A 74 17.20 13.33 -10.18
CA VAL A 74 17.22 13.11 -11.64
C VAL A 74 17.34 14.44 -12.36
N ALA A 75 17.91 14.44 -13.56
CA ALA A 75 18.03 15.65 -14.37
C ALA A 75 16.71 15.96 -15.09
N VAL A 76 16.46 17.25 -15.36
CA VAL A 76 15.45 17.66 -16.34
C VAL A 76 15.78 17.01 -17.69
N GLY A 77 14.76 16.48 -18.36
CA GLY A 77 14.93 15.75 -19.61
C GLY A 77 15.15 14.24 -19.46
N THR A 78 15.24 13.71 -18.22
CA THR A 78 15.29 12.25 -18.00
C THR A 78 14.06 11.59 -18.60
N THR A 79 14.24 10.60 -19.47
CA THR A 79 13.14 9.85 -20.10
C THR A 79 12.28 9.15 -19.07
N LEU A 80 10.96 9.26 -19.23
CA LEU A 80 9.97 8.58 -18.41
C LEU A 80 9.28 7.47 -19.21
N TYR A 81 9.32 6.27 -18.65
CA TYR A 81 8.54 5.10 -19.04
C TYR A 81 7.23 5.15 -18.24
N ASN A 82 6.31 5.98 -18.72
CA ASN A 82 5.02 6.18 -18.08
C ASN A 82 4.15 4.93 -18.17
N TYR A 83 3.10 4.89 -17.36
CA TYR A 83 2.28 3.69 -17.24
C TYR A 83 0.79 4.01 -17.14
N THR A 84 -0.03 3.03 -17.47
CA THR A 84 -1.45 2.98 -17.11
C THR A 84 -1.68 1.89 -16.08
N LEU A 85 -2.69 2.08 -15.24
CA LEU A 85 -3.15 1.11 -14.27
C LEU A 85 -4.56 0.66 -14.66
N SER A 86 -4.83 -0.65 -14.64
CA SER A 86 -6.16 -1.20 -14.89
C SER A 86 -7.16 -0.74 -13.81
N ALA A 87 -8.46 -0.78 -14.13
CA ALA A 87 -9.52 -0.31 -13.24
C ALA A 87 -9.60 -1.08 -11.90
N ASP A 88 -9.17 -2.34 -11.90
CA ASP A 88 -9.06 -3.20 -10.72
C ASP A 88 -7.74 -3.03 -9.96
N ASN A 89 -6.90 -2.07 -10.37
CA ASN A 89 -5.59 -1.79 -9.78
C ASN A 89 -4.59 -2.95 -9.82
N ASN A 90 -4.82 -3.98 -10.65
CA ASN A 90 -4.06 -5.20 -10.59
C ASN A 90 -3.08 -5.41 -11.76
N THR A 91 -3.13 -4.56 -12.78
CA THR A 91 -2.26 -4.64 -13.96
C THR A 91 -1.66 -3.28 -14.30
N ILE A 92 -0.33 -3.23 -14.39
CA ILE A 92 0.42 -2.08 -14.88
C ILE A 92 0.85 -2.34 -16.31
N THR A 93 0.63 -1.36 -17.20
CA THR A 93 1.07 -1.39 -18.59
C THR A 93 1.92 -0.16 -18.88
N PHE A 94 3.17 -0.36 -19.27
CA PHE A 94 4.07 0.73 -19.66
C PHE A 94 3.77 1.21 -21.08
N ASN A 95 3.97 2.50 -21.33
CA ASN A 95 3.74 3.11 -22.65
C ASN A 95 4.79 2.70 -23.70
N SER A 96 5.84 2.00 -23.28
CA SER A 96 6.90 1.46 -24.14
C SER A 96 7.55 0.24 -23.50
N GLY A 97 8.35 -0.46 -24.29
CA GLY A 97 9.18 -1.56 -23.84
C GLY A 97 10.25 -1.12 -22.86
N LEU A 98 10.31 -1.77 -21.70
CA LEU A 98 11.43 -1.65 -20.78
C LEU A 98 12.59 -2.53 -21.24
N PRO A 99 13.85 -2.05 -21.19
CA PRO A 99 15.02 -2.87 -21.47
C PRO A 99 15.16 -4.06 -20.50
N ILE A 100 15.77 -5.15 -20.96
CA ILE A 100 16.14 -6.28 -20.09
C ILE A 100 17.06 -5.79 -18.96
N ALA A 101 16.98 -6.45 -17.80
CA ALA A 101 17.69 -6.09 -16.57
C ALA A 101 17.23 -4.77 -15.92
N THR A 102 16.16 -4.16 -16.44
CA THR A 102 15.43 -3.11 -15.73
C THR A 102 14.73 -3.71 -14.52
N THR A 103 14.72 -2.97 -13.41
CA THR A 103 13.94 -3.30 -12.22
C THR A 103 12.80 -2.30 -12.09
N VAL A 104 11.57 -2.81 -12.01
CA VAL A 104 10.39 -2.00 -11.68
C VAL A 104 10.05 -2.21 -10.21
N SER A 105 9.97 -1.13 -9.45
CA SER A 105 9.51 -1.17 -8.06
C SER A 105 8.23 -0.38 -7.94
N ILE A 106 7.24 -0.97 -7.29
CA ILE A 106 5.98 -0.31 -6.97
C ILE A 106 5.84 -0.21 -5.47
N GLU A 107 5.34 0.93 -5.01
CA GLU A 107 5.22 1.25 -3.60
C GLU A 107 3.87 1.94 -3.38
N ARG A 108 3.13 1.50 -2.37
CA ARG A 108 1.96 2.23 -1.89
C ARG A 108 2.44 3.55 -1.31
N ARG A 109 2.03 4.66 -1.91
CA ARG A 109 2.28 6.01 -1.44
C ARG A 109 1.59 6.21 -0.09
N THR A 110 2.39 6.58 0.91
CA THR A 110 1.96 6.96 2.27
C THR A 110 1.77 8.47 2.43
N ARG A 111 2.06 9.25 1.38
CA ARG A 111 1.88 10.71 1.32
C ARG A 111 0.46 11.07 0.89
N ASP A 112 0.04 12.28 1.25
CA ASP A 112 -1.15 12.91 0.72
C ASP A 112 -0.82 13.79 -0.50
N THR A 113 -1.83 14.37 -1.13
CA THR A 113 -1.70 15.20 -2.32
C THR A 113 -0.88 16.48 -2.11
N SER A 114 -0.56 16.87 -0.88
CA SER A 114 0.26 18.06 -0.58
C SER A 114 1.77 17.82 -0.73
N GLY A 115 2.21 16.57 -0.84
CA GLY A 115 3.63 16.22 -1.00
C GLY A 115 4.49 16.45 0.25
N SER A 116 3.91 16.87 1.38
CA SER A 116 4.63 17.13 2.64
C SER A 116 4.58 15.91 3.59
N TYR A 117 5.67 15.69 4.32
CA TYR A 117 5.78 14.66 5.37
C TYR A 117 5.60 15.21 6.80
N THR A 118 5.52 16.55 6.95
CA THR A 118 5.59 17.21 8.26
C THR A 118 4.23 17.63 8.81
N ALA A 119 3.19 17.57 7.99
CA ALA A 119 1.82 17.91 8.39
C ALA A 119 0.86 16.86 7.85
N PHE A 120 0.01 16.32 8.72
CA PHE A 120 -1.19 15.62 8.29
C PHE A 120 -2.13 16.68 7.69
N ALA A 121 -2.10 16.90 6.37
CA ALA A 121 -3.09 17.75 5.74
C ALA A 121 -4.46 17.05 5.79
N ASN A 122 -5.55 17.80 5.64
CA ASN A 122 -6.89 17.21 5.61
C ASN A 122 -7.00 16.29 4.37
N GLY A 123 -7.14 14.98 4.57
CA GLY A 123 -6.95 13.97 3.51
C GLY A 123 -5.64 13.18 3.58
N SER A 124 -4.78 13.46 4.57
CA SER A 124 -3.56 12.71 4.82
C SER A 124 -3.80 11.28 5.23
N THR A 125 -3.09 10.39 4.56
CA THR A 125 -3.24 8.94 4.67
C THR A 125 -2.19 8.39 5.63
N ILE A 126 -2.47 8.34 6.91
CA ILE A 126 -3.07 7.11 7.44
C ILE A 126 -4.58 7.20 7.16
N ARG A 127 -5.03 6.62 6.04
CA ARG A 127 -6.34 6.95 5.40
C ARG A 127 -7.43 6.61 6.41
N ALA A 128 -8.43 7.46 6.55
CA ALA A 128 -9.61 7.19 7.37
C ALA A 128 -10.16 5.76 7.17
N THR A 129 -10.07 5.19 5.96
CA THR A 129 -10.40 3.79 5.67
C THR A 129 -9.56 2.78 6.47
N ASP A 130 -8.25 2.94 6.57
CA ASP A 130 -7.39 2.01 7.32
C ASP A 130 -7.69 2.11 8.83
N LEU A 131 -7.95 3.33 9.34
CA LEU A 131 -8.37 3.55 10.73
C LEU A 131 -9.79 3.00 10.98
N ASN A 132 -10.72 3.21 10.05
CA ASN A 132 -12.09 2.68 10.12
C ASN A 132 -12.08 1.15 10.07
N ASN A 133 -11.26 0.55 9.21
CA ASN A 133 -11.08 -0.90 9.15
C ASN A 133 -10.52 -1.43 10.48
N SER A 134 -9.48 -0.78 11.02
CA SER A 134 -8.93 -1.14 12.33
C SER A 134 -9.96 -1.01 13.47
N ALA A 135 -10.76 0.05 13.46
CA ALA A 135 -11.83 0.26 14.43
C ALA A 135 -12.96 -0.78 14.28
N GLN A 136 -13.32 -1.15 13.05
CA GLN A 136 -14.30 -2.20 12.78
C GLN A 136 -13.81 -3.58 13.23
N GLU A 137 -12.57 -3.94 12.90
CA GLU A 137 -11.95 -5.19 13.37
C GLU A 137 -11.91 -5.25 14.89
N SER A 138 -11.50 -4.16 15.56
CA SER A 138 -11.52 -4.05 17.02
C SER A 138 -12.92 -4.23 17.61
N ASN A 139 -13.94 -3.59 17.02
CA ASN A 139 -15.33 -3.74 17.44
C ASN A 139 -15.85 -5.16 17.24
N PHE A 140 -15.45 -5.84 16.16
CA PHE A 140 -15.82 -7.23 15.92
C PHE A 140 -15.20 -8.17 16.97
N THR A 141 -13.89 -8.02 17.24
CA THR A 141 -13.20 -8.79 18.28
C THR A 141 -13.81 -8.54 19.67
N ALA A 142 -14.16 -7.30 20.00
CA ALA A 142 -14.79 -6.97 21.28
C ALA A 142 -16.20 -7.60 21.40
N GLN A 143 -16.98 -7.61 20.32
CA GLN A 143 -18.29 -8.27 20.30
C GLN A 143 -18.18 -9.78 20.41
N ASP A 144 -17.25 -10.41 19.69
CA ASP A 144 -16.99 -11.84 19.80
C ASP A 144 -16.55 -12.22 21.23
N GLY A 145 -15.70 -11.40 21.84
CA GLY A 145 -15.31 -11.53 23.25
C GLY A 145 -16.49 -11.46 24.22
N ARG A 146 -17.40 -10.48 24.05
CA ARG A 146 -18.63 -10.38 24.87
C ARG A 146 -19.55 -11.58 24.67
N ASN A 147 -19.75 -12.01 23.44
CA ASN A 147 -20.61 -13.15 23.14
C ASN A 147 -20.07 -14.45 23.78
N LYS A 148 -18.75 -14.66 23.73
CA LYS A 148 -18.10 -15.77 24.42
C LYS A 148 -18.20 -15.67 25.94
N ALA A 149 -18.08 -14.46 26.50
CA ALA A 149 -18.26 -14.23 27.93
C ALA A 149 -19.69 -14.56 28.37
N PHE A 150 -20.71 -14.14 27.62
CA PHE A 150 -22.11 -14.48 27.91
C PHE A 150 -22.39 -15.97 27.79
N ASP A 151 -21.82 -16.65 26.78
CA ASP A 151 -21.95 -18.11 26.66
C ASP A 151 -21.29 -18.84 27.86
N LEU A 152 -20.12 -18.37 28.31
CA LEU A 152 -19.47 -18.90 29.50
C LEU A 152 -20.27 -18.61 30.78
N GLU A 153 -20.80 -17.40 30.93
CA GLU A 153 -21.64 -16.99 32.06
C GLU A 153 -22.91 -17.86 32.12
N GLY A 154 -23.63 -17.99 31.01
CA GLY A 154 -24.81 -18.85 30.93
C GLY A 154 -24.48 -20.31 31.26
N LYS A 155 -23.35 -20.83 30.78
CA LYS A 155 -22.90 -22.19 31.15
C LYS A 155 -22.54 -22.31 32.63
N LEU A 156 -21.93 -21.28 33.22
CA LEU A 156 -21.44 -21.28 34.60
C LEU A 156 -22.56 -21.09 35.63
N PHE A 157 -23.50 -20.19 35.37
CA PHE A 157 -24.55 -19.83 36.32
C PHE A 157 -25.86 -20.57 36.03
N ASP A 158 -26.24 -20.69 34.75
CA ASP A 158 -27.53 -21.27 34.34
C ASP A 158 -27.42 -22.71 33.79
N GLY A 159 -26.21 -23.15 33.43
CA GLY A 159 -25.91 -24.51 32.99
C GLY A 159 -25.62 -25.49 34.13
N PRO A 160 -25.43 -26.79 33.83
CA PRO A 160 -25.05 -27.83 34.80
C PRO A 160 -23.57 -27.71 35.22
N ALA A 161 -23.09 -26.49 35.46
CA ALA A 161 -21.76 -26.27 35.98
C ALA A 161 -21.60 -26.94 37.35
N ASP A 162 -20.42 -27.52 37.55
CA ASP A 162 -20.02 -28.24 38.76
C ASP A 162 -20.33 -27.41 40.02
N THR A 163 -21.17 -27.96 40.89
CA THR A 163 -21.60 -27.37 42.17
C THR A 163 -20.44 -26.87 43.04
N SER A 164 -19.24 -27.45 42.88
CA SER A 164 -18.03 -27.01 43.58
C SER A 164 -17.56 -25.60 43.19
N ILE A 165 -17.83 -25.15 41.97
CA ILE A 165 -17.46 -23.82 41.47
C ILE A 165 -18.47 -22.78 41.95
N LYS A 166 -19.77 -23.08 41.87
CA LYS A 166 -20.84 -22.20 42.36
C LYS A 166 -20.69 -21.88 43.86
N THR A 167 -20.29 -22.89 44.65
CA THR A 167 -20.12 -22.76 46.11
C THR A 167 -18.91 -21.89 46.49
N LYS A 168 -17.82 -21.92 45.72
CA LYS A 168 -16.63 -21.09 45.99
C LYS A 168 -16.82 -19.60 45.67
N LEU A 169 -17.70 -19.27 44.72
CA LEU A 169 -17.98 -17.88 44.33
C LEU A 169 -18.93 -17.17 45.32
N ALA A 170 -19.85 -17.90 45.96
CA ALA A 170 -20.80 -17.34 46.92
C ALA A 170 -20.19 -17.03 48.31
N GLY A 171 -18.95 -17.46 48.56
CA GLY A 171 -18.22 -17.26 49.81
C GLY A 171 -17.17 -16.15 49.78
N ILE A 172 -17.12 -15.38 48.70
CA ILE A 172 -16.37 -14.12 48.57
C ILE A 172 -17.38 -12.98 48.66
#